data_AF-Q2C4F2-F1
#
_entry.id   AF-Q2C4F2-F1
#
_cell.length_a   1.000
_cell.length_b   1.000
_cell.length_c   1.000
_cell.angle_alpha   90.00
_cell.angle_beta   90.00
_cell.angle_gamma   90.00
#
_symmetry.space_group_name_H-M   'P 1'
#
loop_
_entity.id
_entity.type
_entity.pdbx_description
1 polymer ?
#
loop_
_entity_poly.entity_id
_entity_poly.type
_entity_poly.pdbx_seq_one_letter_code
_entity_poly.pdbx_strand_id
1 'polypeptide(L)'
;MKRKFGFSLIELVIAIIILGILAVIAVPKFLQIQSDARKADLHQLVGTLQSTSATVNAKAMMSGKETALVITVDGISIANGYLTATKSGIVQALASPNIWYHYPIDMKNSR
;
A
#
# COMPACT_ATOMS: atom_id res chain seq x y z
N MET A 1 9.48 22.80 55.71
CA MET A 1 9.71 23.58 54.47
C MET A 1 9.76 22.62 53.29
N LYS A 2 8.82 22.68 52.34
CA LYS A 2 8.84 21.84 51.12
C LYS A 2 9.77 22.50 50.11
N ARG A 3 10.90 21.86 49.76
CA ARG A 3 11.82 22.34 48.72
C ARG A 3 11.10 22.26 47.37
N LYS A 4 11.02 23.36 46.63
CA LYS A 4 10.53 23.33 45.25
C LYS A 4 11.62 22.71 44.37
N PHE A 5 11.36 21.51 43.84
CA PHE A 5 12.09 20.95 42.70
C PHE A 5 11.58 21.67 41.46
N GLY A 6 12.13 22.85 41.17
CA GLY A 6 11.88 23.58 39.93
C GLY A 6 12.94 23.22 38.90
N PHE A 7 12.52 23.10 37.64
CA PHE A 7 13.42 22.93 36.50
C PHE A 7 14.30 24.16 36.36
N SER A 8 15.62 23.98 36.19
CA SER A 8 16.56 25.08 36.04
C SER A 8 16.53 25.63 34.61
N LEU A 9 16.72 26.94 34.46
CA LEU A 9 16.86 27.56 33.14
C LEU A 9 18.01 26.94 32.33
N ILE A 10 19.09 26.52 32.99
CA ILE A 10 20.21 25.86 32.31
C ILE A 10 19.84 24.47 31.79
N GLU A 11 18.97 23.73 32.49
CA GLU A 11 18.51 22.42 32.03
C GLU A 11 17.66 22.56 30.77
N LEU A 12 16.83 23.61 30.69
CA LEU A 12 16.04 23.90 29.48
C LEU A 12 16.94 24.21 28.29
N VAL A 13 17.94 25.07 28.50
CA VAL A 13 18.87 25.48 27.44
C VAL A 13 19.70 24.29 26.94
N ILE A 14 20.23 23.47 27.85
CA ILE A 14 20.98 22.28 27.47
C ILE A 14 20.09 21.29 26.71
N ALA A 15 18.84 21.09 27.14
CA ALA A 15 17.91 20.19 26.48
C ALA A 15 17.65 20.58 25.01
N ILE A 16 17.37 21.85 24.73
CA ILE A 16 17.13 22.32 23.36
C ILE A 16 18.39 22.27 22.49
N ILE A 17 19.58 22.48 23.07
CA ILE A 17 20.86 22.35 22.35
C ILE A 17 21.08 20.89 21.92
N ILE A 18 20.88 19.94 22.85
CA ILE A 18 21.01 18.50 22.55
C ILE A 18 20.00 18.10 21.48
N LEU A 19 18.73 18.50 21.63
CA LEU A 19 17.69 18.24 20.63
C LEU A 19 18.03 18.86 19.27
N GLY A 20 18.63 20.06 19.25
CA GLY A 20 19.08 20.72 18.02
C GLY A 20 20.14 19.91 17.28
N ILE A 21 21.16 19.41 17.98
CA ILE A 21 22.23 18.59 17.37
C ILE A 21 21.66 17.27 16.85
N LEU A 22 20.81 16.60 17.64
CA LEU A 22 20.17 15.35 17.23
C LEU A 22 19.25 15.55 16.02
N ALA A 23 18.52 16.66 15.95
CA ALA A 23 17.62 16.96 14.84
C ALA A 23 18.38 17.11 13.51
N VAL A 24 19.54 17.78 13.51
CA VAL A 24 20.36 17.97 12.29
C VAL A 24 20.81 16.63 11.70
N ILE A 25 21.12 15.64 12.53
CA ILE A 25 21.53 14.30 12.07
C ILE A 25 20.31 13.45 11.67
N ALA A 26 19.20 13.57 12.39
CA ALA A 26 18.02 12.73 12.19
C ALA A 26 17.19 13.13 10.95
N VAL A 27 17.03 14.42 10.66
CA VAL A 27 16.22 14.93 9.54
C VAL A 27 16.63 14.35 8.17
N PRO A 28 17.91 14.38 7.74
CA PRO A 28 18.27 13.86 6.43
C PRO A 28 18.00 12.35 6.31
N LYS A 29 18.28 11.58 7.37
CA LYS A 29 17.99 10.14 7.42
C LYS A 29 16.48 9.86 7.37
N PHE A 30 15.67 10.66 8.07
CA PHE A 30 14.22 10.52 8.08
C PHE A 30 13.59 10.77 6.69
N LEU A 31 14.11 11.74 5.93
CA LEU A 31 13.66 12.01 4.56
C LEU A 31 14.03 10.87 3.60
N GLN A 32 15.23 10.30 3.74
CA GLN A 32 15.68 9.16 2.94
C GLN A 32 14.79 7.93 3.16
N ILE A 33 14.53 7.57 4.43
CA ILE A 33 13.68 6.41 4.78
C ILE A 33 12.29 6.53 4.16
N GLN A 34 11.66 7.70 4.20
CA GLN A 34 10.36 7.89 3.56
C GLN A 34 10.40 7.69 2.05
N SER A 35 11.45 8.20 1.39
CA SER A 35 11.61 8.04 -0.05
C SER A 35 11.84 6.57 -0.44
N ASP A 36 12.64 5.84 0.34
CA ASP A 36 12.96 4.44 0.08
C ASP A 36 11.80 3.52 0.45
N ALA A 37 11.04 3.84 1.50
CA ALA A 37 9.79 3.16 1.82
C ALA A 37 8.78 3.26 0.67
N ARG A 38 8.59 4.45 0.10
CA ARG A 38 7.71 4.63 -1.06
C ARG A 38 8.17 3.82 -2.28
N LYS A 39 9.48 3.79 -2.55
CA LYS A 39 10.01 2.95 -3.63
C LYS A 39 9.76 1.47 -3.35
N ALA A 40 9.98 1.02 -2.12
CA ALA A 40 9.72 -0.35 -1.71
C ALA A 40 8.23 -0.73 -1.87
N ASP A 41 7.31 0.15 -1.46
CA ASP A 41 5.87 -0.04 -1.64
C ASP A 41 5.49 -0.16 -3.13
N LEU A 42 6.09 0.67 -4.00
CA LEU A 42 5.87 0.58 -5.45
C LEU A 42 6.44 -0.73 -6.03
N HIS A 43 7.62 -1.15 -5.61
CA HIS A 43 8.19 -2.44 -6.02
C HIS A 43 7.33 -3.61 -5.55
N GLN A 44 6.80 -3.55 -4.33
CA GLN A 44 5.87 -4.53 -3.79
C GLN A 44 4.56 -4.57 -4.60
N LEU A 45 4.02 -3.40 -4.96
CA LEU A 45 2.82 -3.31 -5.80
C LEU A 45 3.05 -3.95 -7.18
N VAL A 46 4.20 -3.69 -7.81
CA VAL A 46 4.57 -4.31 -9.10
C VAL A 46 4.65 -5.84 -8.97
N GLY A 47 5.30 -6.35 -7.92
CA GLY A 47 5.37 -7.80 -7.67
C GLY A 47 3.99 -8.41 -7.47
N THR A 48 3.13 -7.76 -6.67
CA THR A 48 1.75 -8.20 -6.43
C THR A 48 0.94 -8.23 -7.72
N LEU A 49 1.07 -7.21 -8.57
CA LEU A 49 0.41 -7.14 -9.87
C LEU A 49 0.84 -8.28 -10.80
N GLN A 50 2.14 -8.60 -10.86
CA GLN A 50 2.65 -9.70 -11.67
C GLN A 50 2.08 -11.05 -11.20
N SER A 51 2.13 -11.34 -9.90
CA SER A 51 1.58 -12.58 -9.33
C SER A 51 0.06 -12.69 -9.52
N THR A 52 -0.67 -11.58 -9.33
CA THR A 52 -2.12 -11.53 -9.51
C THR A 52 -2.49 -11.74 -10.98
N SER A 53 -1.77 -11.09 -11.89
CA SER A 53 -1.95 -11.23 -13.34
C SER A 53 -1.73 -12.67 -13.80
N ALA A 54 -0.67 -13.33 -13.32
CA ALA A 54 -0.40 -14.74 -13.62
C ALA A 54 -1.53 -15.66 -13.11
N THR A 55 -2.05 -15.40 -11.92
CA THR A 55 -3.16 -16.18 -11.32
C THR A 55 -4.46 -15.99 -12.10
N VAL A 56 -4.77 -14.76 -12.48
CA VAL A 56 -5.96 -14.44 -13.29
C VAL A 56 -5.86 -15.04 -14.68
N ASN A 57 -4.68 -15.02 -15.30
CA ASN A 57 -4.45 -15.66 -16.59
C ASN A 57 -4.61 -17.18 -16.50
N ALA A 58 -4.04 -17.83 -15.47
CA ALA A 58 -4.24 -19.26 -15.24
C ALA A 58 -5.73 -19.61 -15.14
N LYS A 59 -6.50 -18.77 -14.45
CA LYS A 59 -7.96 -18.93 -14.33
C LYS A 59 -8.70 -18.71 -15.64
N ALA A 60 -8.28 -17.73 -16.45
CA ALA A 60 -8.82 -17.50 -17.77
C ALA A 60 -8.60 -18.71 -18.68
N MET A 61 -7.40 -19.29 -18.67
CA MET A 61 -7.06 -20.51 -19.41
C MET A 61 -7.91 -21.71 -18.95
N MET A 62 -8.07 -21.91 -17.64
CA MET A 62 -8.94 -22.97 -17.09
C MET A 62 -10.40 -22.80 -17.50
N SER A 63 -10.83 -21.56 -17.76
CA SER A 63 -12.20 -21.23 -18.15
C SER A 63 -12.39 -21.12 -19.68
N GLY A 64 -11.35 -21.39 -20.49
CA GLY A 64 -11.39 -21.27 -21.95
C GLY A 64 -11.63 -19.84 -22.45
N LYS A 65 -11.10 -18.87 -21.72
CA LYS A 65 -11.42 -17.44 -21.80
C LYS A 65 -10.18 -16.57 -22.03
N GLU A 66 -9.05 -17.19 -22.35
CA GLU A 66 -7.74 -16.57 -22.54
C GLU A 66 -7.65 -15.67 -23.78
N THR A 67 -8.51 -15.85 -24.78
CA THR A 67 -8.57 -15.02 -26.00
C THR A 67 -9.77 -14.07 -26.05
N ALA A 68 -10.55 -14.01 -24.96
CA ALA A 68 -11.75 -13.18 -24.92
C ALA A 68 -11.39 -11.69 -24.85
N LEU A 69 -12.03 -10.86 -25.68
CA LEU A 69 -11.72 -9.44 -25.81
C LEU A 69 -11.88 -8.67 -24.49
N VAL A 70 -13.07 -8.74 -23.87
CA VAL A 70 -13.32 -8.24 -22.52
C VAL A 70 -14.41 -9.09 -21.89
N ILE A 71 -14.11 -9.74 -20.78
CA ILE A 71 -15.08 -10.53 -20.02
C ILE A 71 -14.79 -10.43 -18.52
N THR A 72 -15.76 -10.83 -17.70
CA THR A 72 -15.58 -10.93 -16.26
C THR A 72 -15.34 -12.39 -15.86
N VAL A 73 -14.27 -12.64 -15.11
CA VAL A 73 -13.98 -13.92 -14.46
C VAL A 73 -13.95 -13.66 -12.96
N ASP A 74 -14.89 -14.25 -12.22
CA ASP A 74 -15.07 -14.08 -10.77
C ASP A 74 -15.08 -12.62 -10.30
N GLY A 75 -15.85 -11.79 -11.00
CA GLY A 75 -15.99 -10.36 -10.70
C GLY A 75 -14.81 -9.49 -11.18
N ILE A 76 -13.74 -10.10 -11.71
CA ILE A 76 -12.56 -9.39 -12.24
C ILE A 76 -12.69 -9.26 -13.76
N SER A 77 -12.61 -8.03 -14.25
CA SER A 77 -12.63 -7.74 -15.69
C SER A 77 -11.26 -8.02 -16.31
N ILE A 78 -11.25 -8.96 -17.25
CA ILE A 78 -10.07 -9.42 -17.99
C ILE A 78 -10.23 -9.18 -19.49
N ALA A 79 -9.11 -8.99 -20.17
CA ALA A 79 -8.98 -8.87 -21.62
C ALA A 79 -7.80 -9.72 -22.07
N ASN A 80 -8.04 -10.65 -23.01
CA ASN A 80 -7.04 -11.60 -23.51
C ASN A 80 -6.29 -12.33 -22.38
N GLY A 81 -7.02 -12.79 -21.36
CA GLY A 81 -6.45 -13.50 -20.21
C GLY A 81 -5.80 -12.61 -19.14
N TYR A 82 -5.63 -11.31 -19.38
CA TYR A 82 -4.97 -10.39 -18.46
C TYR A 82 -5.95 -9.38 -17.83
N LEU A 83 -5.54 -8.81 -16.70
CA LEU A 83 -6.30 -7.77 -16.01
C LEU A 83 -6.53 -6.54 -16.91
N THR A 84 -7.75 -6.01 -16.93
CA THR A 84 -7.99 -4.71 -17.58
C THR A 84 -7.50 -3.55 -16.72
N ALA A 85 -7.08 -2.44 -17.34
CA ALA A 85 -6.65 -1.20 -16.68
C ALA A 85 -7.83 -0.39 -16.10
N THR A 86 -8.80 -1.07 -15.50
CA THR A 86 -10.03 -0.50 -14.94
C THR A 86 -10.13 -0.84 -13.46
N LYS A 87 -11.05 -0.16 -12.74
CA LYS A 87 -11.36 -0.52 -11.35
C LYS A 87 -11.84 -1.98 -11.22
N SER A 88 -12.64 -2.44 -12.18
CA SER A 88 -13.15 -3.82 -12.20
C SER A 88 -12.06 -4.85 -12.55
N GLY A 89 -10.93 -4.44 -13.15
CA GLY A 89 -9.77 -5.30 -13.41
C GLY A 89 -8.75 -5.24 -12.27
N ILE A 90 -7.77 -4.35 -12.40
CA ILE A 90 -6.62 -4.25 -11.46
C ILE A 90 -7.07 -4.02 -10.01
N VAL A 91 -7.95 -3.05 -9.75
CA VAL A 91 -8.30 -2.68 -8.36
C VAL A 91 -9.07 -3.83 -7.69
N GLN A 92 -10.03 -4.42 -8.38
CA GLN A 92 -10.79 -5.56 -7.87
C GLN A 92 -9.92 -6.79 -7.63
N ALA A 93 -8.95 -7.05 -8.51
CA ALA A 93 -8.06 -8.19 -8.38
C ALA A 93 -7.08 -8.04 -7.21
N LEU A 94 -6.56 -6.83 -6.96
CA LEU A 94 -5.71 -6.55 -5.80
C LEU A 94 -6.49 -6.53 -4.48
N ALA A 95 -7.77 -6.16 -4.52
CA ALA A 95 -8.64 -6.08 -3.34
C ALA A 95 -9.25 -7.42 -2.92
N SER A 96 -8.97 -8.51 -3.63
CA SER A 96 -9.58 -9.82 -3.39
C SER A 96 -8.60 -10.76 -2.65
N PRO A 97 -8.52 -10.72 -1.30
CA PRO A 97 -7.55 -11.51 -0.51
C PRO A 97 -7.88 -13.01 -0.43
N ASN A 98 -9.05 -13.43 -0.91
CA ASN A 98 -9.42 -14.84 -1.00
C ASN A 98 -10.53 -14.97 -2.04
N ILE A 99 -10.22 -15.61 -3.16
CA ILE A 99 -11.22 -15.98 -4.19
C ILE A 99 -12.23 -17.01 -3.61
N TRP A 100 -11.99 -17.54 -2.40
CA TRP A 100 -12.85 -18.50 -1.72
C TRP A 100 -13.90 -17.91 -0.77
N TYR A 101 -13.84 -16.63 -0.40
CA TYR A 101 -14.91 -16.00 0.38
C TYR A 101 -15.07 -14.53 -0.01
N HIS A 102 -16.06 -14.28 -0.86
CA HIS A 102 -16.66 -12.97 -1.02
C HIS A 102 -17.24 -12.53 0.33
N TYR A 103 -16.75 -11.43 0.91
CA TYR A 103 -17.63 -10.50 1.60
C TYR A 103 -17.64 -9.22 0.76
N PRO A 104 -18.82 -8.76 0.32
CA PRO A 104 -18.90 -7.54 -0.45
C PRO A 104 -18.49 -6.38 0.46
N ILE A 105 -17.37 -5.73 0.15
CA ILE A 105 -17.13 -4.38 0.67
C ILE A 105 -18.12 -3.50 -0.10
N ASP A 106 -19.30 -3.31 0.50
CA ASP A 106 -20.34 -2.41 -0.01
C ASP A 106 -19.77 -0.99 -0.07
N MET A 107 -19.27 -0.62 -1.25
CA MET A 107 -18.94 0.76 -1.58
C MET A 107 -20.26 1.49 -1.85
N LYS A 108 -20.91 1.83 -0.75
CA LYS A 108 -22.03 2.73 -0.56
C LYS A 108 -21.88 4.02 -1.37
N ASN A 109 -22.08 3.95 -2.69
CA ASN A 109 -22.45 5.07 -3.54
C ASN A 109 -23.07 4.57 -4.85
N SER A 110 -24.28 4.02 -4.73
CA SER A 110 -25.28 4.05 -5.80
C SER A 110 -26.29 5.15 -5.45
N ARG A 111 -25.97 6.37 -5.90
CA ARG A 111 -26.93 7.37 -6.33
C ARG A 111 -26.33 8.10 -7.53
#